data_AF-A0A2V6FZC9-F1
#
_entry.id   AF-A0A2V6FZC9-F1
#
_cell.length_a   1.000
_cell.length_b   1.000
_cell.length_c   1.000
_cell.angle_alpha   90.00
_cell.angle_beta   90.00
_cell.angle_gamma   90.00
#
_symmetry.space_group_name_H-M   'P 1'
#
loop_
_entity.id
_entity.type
_entity.pdbx_description
1 polymer ?
#
loop_
_entity_poly.entity_id
_entity_poly.type
_entity_poly.pdbx_seq_one_letter_code
_entity_poly.pdbx_strand_id
1 'polypeptide(L)'
;MPLMKIQNSLRIIFAGALLALLGACATMQPAGPAALAGTWTNSLGAVWTINADGTFHVVAAKPKAQIWGTYTLAGDSITIQETRRVGHIPKSCKGPGVYKFSRPDQNTLAFVLVNDVCKPRIQNVTQPWHRK
;
A
#
# COMPACT_ATOMS: atom_id res chain seq x y z
N MET A 1 12.93 28.60 55.73
CA MET A 1 12.47 27.62 54.74
C MET A 1 11.85 28.40 53.59
N PRO A 2 12.45 28.49 52.39
CA PRO A 2 11.90 29.32 51.32
C PRO A 2 10.73 28.61 50.64
N LEU A 3 9.61 29.33 50.54
CA LEU A 3 8.39 28.93 49.85
C LEU A 3 8.66 28.90 48.34
N MET A 4 8.66 27.70 47.76
CA MET A 4 8.86 27.46 46.34
C MET A 4 7.70 28.10 45.55
N LYS A 5 7.97 29.21 44.85
CA LYS A 5 7.06 29.83 43.91
C LYS A 5 7.05 28.97 42.64
N ILE A 6 6.15 27.99 42.61
CA ILE A 6 6.01 27.04 41.50
C ILE A 6 5.71 27.83 40.23
N GLN A 7 6.74 27.83 39.37
CA GLN A 7 6.92 28.64 38.18
C GLN A 7 5.87 28.31 37.11
N ASN A 8 5.03 29.29 36.75
CA ASN A 8 4.15 29.24 35.58
C ASN A 8 4.88 28.87 34.27
N SER A 9 6.20 29.04 34.21
CA SER A 9 7.04 28.63 33.07
C SER A 9 7.09 27.12 32.86
N LEU A 10 6.97 26.28 33.90
CA LEU A 10 6.94 24.81 33.76
C LEU A 10 5.68 24.31 33.04
N ARG A 11 4.53 24.98 33.26
CA ARG A 11 3.27 24.64 32.59
C ARG A 11 3.28 24.94 31.09
N ILE A 12 3.91 26.04 30.69
CA ILE A 12 4.02 26.44 29.28
C ILE A 12 4.92 25.47 28.51
N ILE A 13 6.03 25.03 29.11
CA ILE A 13 6.95 24.06 28.51
C ILE A 13 6.26 22.70 28.31
N PHE A 14 5.50 22.23 29.31
CA PHE A 14 4.73 20.98 29.19
C PHE A 14 3.62 21.06 28.13
N ALA A 15 2.91 22.18 28.04
CA ALA A 15 1.88 22.39 27.02
C ALA A 15 2.47 22.45 25.59
N GLY A 16 3.63 23.08 25.43
CA GLY A 16 4.35 23.14 24.16
C GLY A 16 4.89 21.78 23.71
N ALA A 17 5.42 20.98 24.64
CA ALA A 17 5.88 19.61 24.35
C ALA A 17 4.73 18.68 23.94
N LEU A 18 3.54 18.85 24.54
CA LEU A 18 2.35 18.07 24.19
C LEU A 18 1.84 18.40 22.77
N LEU A 19 1.86 19.67 22.37
CA LEU A 19 1.49 20.10 21.02
C LEU A 19 2.48 19.61 19.96
N ALA A 20 3.78 19.58 20.26
CA ALA A 20 4.80 19.01 19.37
C ALA A 20 4.64 17.49 19.19
N LEU A 21 4.28 16.75 20.26
CA LEU A 21 4.00 15.32 20.20
C LEU A 21 2.70 15.00 19.43
N LEU A 22 1.68 15.84 19.53
CA LEU A 22 0.42 15.67 18.77
C LEU A 22 0.58 15.99 17.27
N GLY A 23 1.50 16.88 16.90
CA GLY A 23 1.83 17.17 15.50
C GLY A 23 2.53 16.02 14.77
N ALA A 24 3.28 15.18 15.49
CA ALA A 24 4.02 14.05 14.92
C ALA A 24 3.13 12.85 14.52
N CYS A 25 1.90 12.75 15.04
CA CYS A 25 0.96 11.69 14.65
C CYS A 25 0.26 11.95 13.30
N ALA A 26 0.28 13.18 12.79
CA ALA A 26 -0.37 13.51 11.52
C ALA A 26 0.46 13.11 10.28
N THR A 27 1.73 12.74 10.46
CA THR A 27 2.66 12.38 9.37
C THR A 27 2.93 10.88 9.25
N MET A 28 2.25 10.03 10.03
CA MET A 28 2.38 8.58 9.88
C MET A 28 1.85 8.13 8.52
N GLN A 29 2.76 7.65 7.67
CA GLN A 29 2.37 6.97 6.44
C GLN A 29 1.52 5.75 6.80
N PRO A 30 0.42 5.48 6.07
CA PRO A 30 -0.40 4.30 6.32
C PRO A 30 0.46 3.03 6.27
N ALA A 31 0.27 2.13 7.24
CA ALA A 31 0.95 0.84 7.32
C ALA A 31 -0.02 -0.32 7.07
N GLY A 32 0.53 -1.51 6.77
CA GLY A 32 -0.28 -2.71 6.54
C GLY A 32 -1.26 -2.55 5.37
N PRO A 33 -2.45 -3.18 5.40
CA PRO A 33 -3.41 -3.13 4.30
C PRO A 33 -3.84 -1.71 3.90
N ALA A 34 -3.92 -0.79 4.87
CA ALA A 34 -4.22 0.61 4.62
C ALA A 34 -3.14 1.32 3.79
N ALA A 35 -1.91 0.80 3.78
CA ALA A 35 -0.82 1.28 2.92
C ALA A 35 -1.02 0.97 1.44
N LEU A 36 -1.93 0.07 1.08
CA LEU A 36 -2.19 -0.34 -0.30
C LEU A 36 -3.60 -0.02 -0.75
N ALA A 37 -4.55 0.01 0.19
CA ALA A 37 -5.95 0.21 -0.11
C ALA A 37 -6.19 1.48 -0.93
N GLY A 38 -6.98 1.34 -2.00
CA GLY A 38 -7.28 2.40 -2.94
C GLY A 38 -7.45 1.91 -4.36
N THR A 39 -7.74 2.84 -5.27
CA THR A 39 -7.78 2.59 -6.71
C THR A 39 -6.56 3.22 -7.35
N TRP A 40 -5.85 2.39 -8.11
CA TRP A 40 -4.58 2.73 -8.74
C TRP A 40 -4.68 2.54 -10.25
N THR A 41 -3.96 3.34 -11.01
CA THR A 41 -3.83 3.23 -12.46
C THR A 41 -2.37 3.24 -12.87
N ASN A 42 -2.04 2.60 -14.00
CA ASN A 42 -0.68 2.59 -14.55
C ASN A 42 -0.64 2.97 -16.04
N SER A 43 0.57 3.06 -16.59
CA SER A 43 0.84 3.42 -18.00
C SER A 43 0.29 2.40 -19.01
N LEU A 44 0.02 1.15 -18.59
CA LEU A 44 -0.60 0.13 -19.43
C LEU A 44 -2.13 0.31 -19.52
N GLY A 45 -2.68 1.30 -18.83
CA GLY A 45 -4.12 1.56 -18.72
C GLY A 45 -4.83 0.54 -17.83
N ALA A 46 -4.09 -0.17 -16.97
CA ALA A 46 -4.71 -1.04 -15.98
C ALA A 46 -5.22 -0.23 -14.79
N VAL A 47 -6.36 -0.62 -14.25
CA VAL A 47 -6.93 -0.09 -13.01
C VAL A 47 -6.92 -1.21 -11.98
N TRP A 48 -6.30 -0.97 -10.84
CA TRP A 48 -6.22 -1.92 -9.73
C TRP A 48 -6.90 -1.33 -8.50
N THR A 49 -8.01 -1.94 -8.10
CA THR A 49 -8.68 -1.65 -6.83
C THR A 49 -8.17 -2.64 -5.80
N ILE A 50 -7.49 -2.15 -4.77
CA ILE A 50 -7.00 -2.92 -3.62
C ILE A 50 -7.88 -2.55 -2.44
N ASN A 51 -8.50 -3.55 -1.83
CA ASN A 51 -9.39 -3.37 -0.69
C ASN A 51 -8.61 -3.63 0.61
N ALA A 52 -8.99 -2.99 1.71
CA ALA A 52 -8.32 -3.19 3.01
C ALA A 52 -8.58 -4.57 3.63
N ASP A 53 -9.56 -5.32 3.11
CA ASP A 53 -9.94 -6.67 3.56
C ASP A 53 -9.06 -7.80 3.00
N GLY A 54 -8.00 -7.46 2.27
CA GLY A 54 -7.12 -8.46 1.64
C GLY A 54 -7.59 -8.93 0.27
N THR A 55 -8.61 -8.31 -0.34
CA THR A 55 -9.06 -8.63 -1.70
C THR A 55 -8.64 -7.56 -2.70
N PHE A 56 -8.65 -7.92 -3.98
CA PHE A 56 -8.41 -6.95 -5.05
C PHE A 56 -9.15 -7.30 -6.35
N HIS A 57 -9.24 -6.30 -7.22
CA HIS A 57 -9.75 -6.41 -8.58
C HIS A 57 -8.89 -5.59 -9.54
N VAL A 58 -8.50 -6.20 -10.66
CA VAL A 58 -7.75 -5.56 -11.75
C VAL A 58 -8.58 -5.58 -13.03
N VAL A 59 -8.73 -4.41 -13.63
CA VAL A 59 -9.19 -4.25 -15.01
C VAL A 59 -7.99 -3.82 -15.85
N ALA A 60 -7.43 -4.73 -16.63
CA ALA A 60 -6.32 -4.44 -17.53
C ALA A 60 -6.87 -4.09 -18.93
N ALA A 61 -6.30 -3.06 -19.57
CA ALA A 61 -6.68 -2.68 -20.93
C ALA A 61 -5.93 -3.48 -22.01
N LYS A 62 -4.69 -3.90 -21.74
CA LYS A 62 -3.79 -4.53 -22.75
C LYS A 62 -2.96 -5.67 -22.14
N PRO A 63 -3.27 -6.94 -22.45
CA PRO A 63 -4.51 -7.42 -23.07
C PRO A 63 -5.71 -7.16 -22.14
N LYS A 64 -6.92 -7.05 -22.71
CA LYS A 64 -8.13 -6.86 -21.92
C LYS A 64 -8.31 -8.04 -20.97
N ALA A 65 -8.29 -7.78 -19.66
CA ALA A 65 -8.48 -8.80 -18.65
C ALA A 65 -9.21 -8.23 -17.44
N GLN A 66 -10.00 -9.06 -16.80
CA GLN A 66 -10.63 -8.77 -15.52
C GLN A 66 -10.23 -9.86 -14.55
N ILE A 67 -9.52 -9.48 -13.48
CA ILE A 67 -8.85 -10.40 -12.56
C ILE A 67 -9.28 -10.05 -11.14
N TRP A 68 -9.62 -11.05 -10.35
CA TRP A 68 -9.83 -10.94 -8.91
C TRP A 68 -8.84 -11.81 -8.18
N GLY A 69 -8.51 -11.41 -6.96
CA GLY A 69 -7.61 -12.17 -6.13
C GLY A 69 -7.60 -11.71 -4.70
N THR A 70 -6.70 -12.32 -3.95
CA THR A 70 -6.40 -11.97 -2.57
C THR A 70 -4.95 -11.56 -2.43
N TYR A 71 -4.65 -10.79 -1.38
CA TYR A 71 -3.30 -10.48 -1.00
C TYR A 71 -3.09 -10.61 0.50
N THR A 72 -1.85 -10.89 0.89
CA THR A 72 -1.39 -10.84 2.28
C THR A 72 -0.14 -9.98 2.37
N LEU A 73 0.11 -9.43 3.56
CA LEU A 73 1.27 -8.59 3.83
C LEU A 73 2.13 -9.17 4.93
N ALA A 74 3.45 -9.07 4.73
CA ALA A 74 4.47 -9.36 5.73
C ALA A 74 5.52 -8.25 5.67
N GLY A 75 5.42 -7.27 6.57
CA GLY A 75 6.22 -6.05 6.50
C GLY A 75 5.95 -5.26 5.22
N ASP A 76 6.99 -5.01 4.44
CA ASP A 76 6.98 -4.36 3.13
C ASP A 76 6.82 -5.36 1.96
N SER A 77 6.53 -6.63 2.24
CA SER A 77 6.24 -7.64 1.23
C SER A 77 4.74 -7.87 1.07
N ILE A 78 4.29 -7.89 -0.19
CA ILE A 78 2.96 -8.32 -0.60
C ILE A 78 3.04 -9.68 -1.30
N THR A 79 2.14 -10.59 -0.94
CA THR A 79 1.88 -11.81 -1.70
C THR A 79 0.54 -11.66 -2.41
N ILE A 80 0.50 -11.84 -3.73
CA ILE A 80 -0.67 -11.66 -4.58
C ILE A 80 -1.06 -13.03 -5.13
N GLN A 81 -2.32 -13.42 -4.95
CA GLN A 81 -2.87 -14.66 -5.48
C GLN A 81 -4.08 -14.36 -6.35
N GLU A 82 -4.00 -14.70 -7.64
CA GLU A 82 -5.18 -14.67 -8.51
C GLU A 82 -6.15 -15.78 -8.07
N THR A 83 -7.40 -15.45 -7.84
CA THR A 83 -8.46 -16.42 -7.49
C THR A 83 -9.43 -16.61 -8.65
N ARG A 84 -9.61 -15.58 -9.48
CA ARG A 84 -10.52 -15.61 -10.62
C ARG A 84 -10.03 -14.68 -11.73
N ARG A 85 -10.32 -15.05 -12.98
CA ARG A 85 -10.14 -14.22 -14.17
C ARG A 85 -11.29 -14.44 -15.13
N VAL A 86 -11.68 -13.41 -15.87
CA VAL A 86 -12.52 -13.59 -17.06
C VAL A 86 -11.66 -14.20 -18.17
N GLY A 87 -12.01 -15.42 -18.59
CA GLY A 87 -11.28 -16.19 -19.58
C GLY A 87 -10.22 -17.12 -18.99
N HIS A 88 -9.34 -17.62 -19.84
CA HIS A 88 -8.31 -18.59 -19.44
C HIS A 88 -7.27 -17.97 -18.51
N ILE A 89 -7.00 -18.63 -17.38
CA ILE A 89 -5.87 -18.30 -16.49
C ILE A 89 -4.64 -19.11 -16.97
N PRO A 90 -3.55 -18.44 -17.41
CA PRO A 90 -2.33 -19.14 -17.78
C PRO A 90 -1.83 -20.01 -16.62
N LYS A 91 -1.30 -21.21 -16.92
CA LYS A 91 -0.81 -22.14 -15.88
C LYS A 91 0.22 -21.49 -14.94
N SER A 92 1.08 -20.62 -15.48
CA SER A 92 2.07 -19.87 -14.73
C SER A 92 1.47 -18.83 -13.77
N CYS A 93 0.19 -18.51 -13.89
CA CYS A 93 -0.51 -17.53 -13.05
C CYS A 93 -1.38 -18.15 -11.97
N LYS A 94 -1.37 -19.49 -11.84
CA LYS A 94 -2.11 -20.18 -10.79
C LYS A 94 -1.47 -20.04 -9.40
N GLY A 95 -0.17 -19.83 -9.33
CA GLY A 95 0.57 -19.67 -8.07
C GLY A 95 0.61 -18.22 -7.58
N PRO A 96 1.08 -18.00 -6.34
CA PRO A 96 1.24 -16.66 -5.79
C PRO A 96 2.43 -15.94 -6.41
N GLY A 97 2.38 -14.61 -6.41
CA GLY A 97 3.49 -13.72 -6.76
C GLY A 97 3.84 -12.86 -5.55
N VAL A 98 5.13 -12.74 -5.24
CA VAL A 98 5.65 -12.00 -4.10
C VAL A 98 6.43 -10.78 -4.59
N TYR A 99 6.13 -9.63 -3.99
CA TYR A 99 6.74 -8.35 -4.33
C TYR A 99 7.08 -7.59 -3.06
N LYS A 100 8.13 -6.76 -3.12
CA LYS A 100 8.31 -5.65 -2.17
C LYS A 100 7.46 -4.48 -2.66
N PHE A 101 6.84 -3.75 -1.76
CA PHE A 101 6.08 -2.55 -2.10
C PHE A 101 6.60 -1.34 -1.34
N SER A 102 6.44 -0.16 -1.93
CA SER A 102 6.74 1.11 -1.28
C SER A 102 5.72 2.17 -1.67
N ARG A 103 5.58 3.18 -0.80
CA ARG A 103 4.76 4.38 -1.00
C ARG A 103 5.69 5.61 -0.97
N PRO A 104 6.32 5.95 -2.11
CA PRO A 104 7.19 7.14 -2.19
C PRO A 104 6.46 8.41 -1.76
N ASP A 105 5.17 8.50 -2.10
CA ASP A 105 4.26 9.53 -1.62
C ASP A 105 2.81 8.99 -1.51
N GLN A 106 1.86 9.87 -1.19
CA GLN A 106 0.46 9.49 -0.99
C GLN A 106 -0.25 9.02 -2.26
N ASN A 107 0.26 9.41 -3.43
CA ASN A 107 -0.34 9.18 -4.74
C ASN A 107 0.45 8.20 -5.61
N THR A 108 1.59 7.71 -5.14
CA THR A 108 2.40 6.72 -5.84
C THR A 108 2.50 5.42 -5.07
N LEU A 109 2.50 4.32 -5.83
CA LEU A 109 2.70 2.97 -5.33
C LEU A 109 3.64 2.23 -6.29
N ALA A 110 4.68 1.62 -5.74
CA ALA A 110 5.68 0.90 -6.53
C ALA A 110 5.85 -0.51 -5.99
N PHE A 111 6.14 -1.44 -6.90
CA PHE A 111 6.41 -2.84 -6.59
C PHE A 111 7.69 -3.31 -7.24
N VAL A 112 8.50 -4.05 -6.48
CA VAL A 112 9.70 -4.72 -6.96
C VAL A 112 9.51 -6.23 -6.85
N LEU A 113 9.81 -6.95 -7.92
CA LEU A 113 9.69 -8.40 -7.98
C LEU A 113 10.60 -9.07 -6.93
N VAL A 114 10.02 -9.97 -6.12
CA VAL A 114 10.79 -10.89 -5.26
C VAL A 114 10.75 -12.29 -5.86
N ASN A 115 9.54 -12.81 -6.10
CA ASN A 115 9.35 -14.13 -6.70
C ASN A 115 7.99 -14.22 -7.37
N ASP A 116 7.96 -14.40 -8.68
CA ASP A 116 6.75 -14.69 -9.43
C ASP A 116 7.15 -15.34 -10.76
N VAL A 117 6.35 -16.26 -11.26
CA VAL A 117 6.52 -16.93 -12.55
C VAL A 117 5.44 -16.53 -13.57
N CYS A 118 4.41 -15.80 -13.15
CA CYS A 118 3.34 -15.28 -14.00
C CYS A 118 3.81 -14.02 -14.75
N LYS A 119 4.40 -14.19 -15.94
CA LYS A 119 4.90 -13.07 -16.77
C LYS A 119 3.89 -11.91 -16.94
N PRO A 120 2.58 -12.15 -17.22
CA PRO A 120 1.62 -11.05 -17.33
C PRO A 120 1.40 -10.28 -16.02
N ARG A 121 1.40 -10.98 -14.86
CA ARG A 121 1.26 -10.35 -13.54
C ARG A 121 2.51 -9.54 -13.20
N ILE A 122 3.70 -10.08 -13.44
CA ILE A 122 4.98 -9.37 -13.30
C ILE A 122 4.94 -8.07 -14.10
N GLN A 123 4.65 -8.14 -15.40
CA GLN A 123 4.64 -6.98 -16.28
C GLN A 123 3.70 -5.88 -15.78
N ASN A 124 2.53 -6.24 -15.24
CA ASN A 124 1.54 -5.27 -14.78
C ASN A 124 1.86 -4.73 -13.37
N VAL A 125 2.20 -5.60 -12.42
CA VAL A 125 2.44 -5.25 -11.02
C VAL A 125 3.65 -4.34 -10.89
N THR A 126 4.74 -4.59 -11.63
CA THR A 126 5.97 -3.79 -11.56
C THR A 126 5.89 -2.48 -12.35
N GLN A 127 4.72 -2.08 -12.86
CA GLN A 127 4.54 -0.73 -13.37
C GLN A 127 4.51 0.27 -12.21
N PRO A 128 4.90 1.54 -12.48
CA PRO A 128 4.55 2.64 -11.59
C PRO A 128 3.03 2.77 -11.50
N TRP A 129 2.50 2.80 -10.28
CA TRP A 129 1.08 2.99 -10.03
C TRP A 129 0.82 4.39 -9.46
N HIS A 130 -0.22 5.02 -9.97
CA HIS A 130 -0.71 6.32 -9.53
C HIS A 130 -2.13 6.20 -9.00
N ARG A 131 -2.46 6.99 -7.98
CA ARG A 131 -3.84 7.11 -7.49
C ARG A 131 -4.75 7.51 -8.64
N LYS A 132 -5.88 6.82 -8.81
CA LYS A 132 -6.92 7.15 -9.79
C LYS A 132 -7.90 8.18 -9.23
#